data_AF-A2HGI3-F1
#
_entry.id   AF-A2HGI3-F1
#
_cell.length_a   1.000
_cell.length_b   1.000
_cell.length_c   1.000
_cell.angle_alpha   90.00
_cell.angle_beta   90.00
_cell.angle_gamma   90.00
#
_symmetry.space_group_name_H-M   'P 1'
#
loop_
_entity.id
_entity.type
_entity.pdbx_description
1 polymer ?
#
loop_
_entity_poly.entity_id
_entity_poly.type
_entity_poly.pdbx_seq_one_letter_code
_entity_poly.pdbx_strand_id
1 'polypeptide(L)'
;MSEHHLKFFKIQQFVDEVKKQNKTAKRLLICLPQTLRQGKYGYSASPIMIFVDKQKYTNEGLANLLKFEKIAINIPDHFSARINLDKTKSYCLYVDLTKSTKSKDKEYNPVELKTMGKNLLKAAIKPVEEIDIEDEAEEIDVDPDAL
;
A
#
# COMPACT_ATOMS: atom_id res chain seq x y z
N MET A 1 -29.31 -6.61 10.84
CA MET A 1 -28.42 -5.80 10.00
C MET A 1 -27.05 -5.89 10.64
N SER A 2 -26.09 -6.63 10.06
CA SER A 2 -24.74 -6.70 10.63
C SER A 2 -24.12 -5.32 10.54
N GLU A 3 -23.80 -4.70 11.68
CA GLU A 3 -22.93 -3.53 11.69
C GLU A 3 -21.60 -3.95 11.09
N HIS A 4 -21.34 -3.52 9.86
CA HIS A 4 -20.12 -3.87 9.17
C HIS A 4 -18.94 -3.21 9.91
N HIS A 5 -18.11 -4.00 10.58
CA HIS A 5 -17.03 -3.49 11.43
C HIS A 5 -15.83 -3.11 10.56
N LEU A 6 -15.88 -1.92 9.94
CA LEU A 6 -14.73 -1.28 9.32
C LEU A 6 -13.66 -1.00 10.40
N LYS A 7 -12.47 -1.57 10.24
CA LYS A 7 -11.36 -1.31 11.16
C LYS A 7 -10.50 -0.16 10.65
N PHE A 8 -10.38 0.88 11.47
CA PHE A 8 -9.47 1.98 11.23
C PHE A 8 -8.08 1.67 11.81
N PHE A 9 -7.06 1.83 11.00
CA PHE A 9 -5.66 1.68 11.40
C PHE A 9 -4.90 2.99 11.27
N LYS A 10 -4.02 3.25 12.25
CA LYS A 10 -2.82 4.05 11.96
C LYS A 10 -1.90 3.24 11.06
N ILE A 11 -1.15 3.91 10.17
CA ILE A 11 -0.29 3.23 9.19
C ILE A 11 0.64 2.21 9.86
N GLN A 12 1.33 2.57 10.96
CA GLN A 12 2.22 1.63 11.64
C GLN A 12 1.49 0.40 12.21
N GLN A 13 0.31 0.59 12.81
CA GLN A 13 -0.47 -0.54 13.32
C GLN A 13 -0.87 -1.51 12.20
N PHE A 14 -1.20 -0.97 11.03
CA PHE A 14 -1.50 -1.78 9.86
C PHE A 14 -0.27 -2.53 9.35
N VAL A 15 0.89 -1.86 9.28
CA VAL A 15 2.18 -2.49 8.93
C VAL A 15 2.48 -3.67 9.86
N ASP A 16 2.30 -3.49 11.17
CA ASP A 16 2.56 -4.54 12.15
C ASP A 16 1.65 -5.76 11.94
N GLU A 17 0.36 -5.55 11.65
CA GLU A 17 -0.57 -6.65 11.34
C GLU A 17 -0.19 -7.40 10.06
N VAL A 18 0.23 -6.68 9.01
CA VAL A 18 0.73 -7.32 7.78
C VAL A 18 1.99 -8.14 8.05
N LYS A 19 2.96 -7.59 8.80
CA LYS A 19 4.21 -8.30 9.12
C LYS A 19 3.98 -9.56 9.97
N LYS A 20 2.95 -9.61 10.81
CA LYS A 20 2.61 -10.84 11.56
C LYS A 20 2.27 -12.01 10.64
N GLN A 21 1.55 -11.74 9.54
CA GLN A 21 1.15 -12.75 8.57
C GLN A 21 2.20 -12.96 7.46
N ASN A 22 3.00 -11.93 7.15
CA ASN A 22 3.99 -11.95 6.09
C ASN A 22 5.38 -11.58 6.64
N LYS A 23 5.95 -12.45 7.48
CA LYS A 23 7.19 -12.18 8.22
C LYS A 23 8.40 -11.86 7.35
N THR A 24 8.45 -12.43 6.14
CA THR A 24 9.54 -12.25 5.18
C THR A 24 9.30 -11.11 4.21
N ALA A 25 8.15 -10.43 4.30
CA ALA A 25 7.79 -9.39 3.35
C ALA A 25 8.74 -8.20 3.44
N LYS A 26 9.13 -7.66 2.28
CA LYS A 26 10.09 -6.56 2.19
C LYS A 26 9.43 -5.22 1.88
N ARG A 27 8.30 -5.23 1.17
CA ARG A 27 7.65 -4.02 0.66
C ARG A 27 6.15 -4.11 0.87
N LEU A 28 5.55 -2.99 1.29
CA LEU A 28 4.11 -2.80 1.36
C LEU A 28 3.74 -1.56 0.56
N LEU A 29 2.81 -1.72 -0.37
CA LEU A 29 2.19 -0.62 -1.11
C LEU A 29 0.70 -0.60 -0.82
N ILE A 30 0.20 0.56 -0.38
CA ILE A 30 -1.22 0.77 -0.10
C ILE A 30 -1.74 1.79 -1.12
N CYS A 31 -2.45 1.30 -2.14
CA CYS A 31 -3.01 2.14 -3.20
C CYS A 31 -4.24 2.89 -2.69
N LEU A 32 -4.19 4.22 -2.76
CA LEU A 32 -5.21 5.10 -2.21
C LEU A 32 -6.21 5.55 -3.29
N PRO A 33 -7.47 5.84 -2.91
CA PRO A 33 -8.40 6.54 -3.78
C PRO A 33 -7.89 7.95 -4.14
N GLN A 34 -8.22 8.41 -5.34
CA GLN A 34 -7.86 9.75 -5.84
C GLN A 34 -8.50 10.88 -5.02
N THR A 35 -9.54 10.59 -4.25
CA THR A 35 -10.17 11.55 -3.34
C THR A 35 -10.25 10.92 -1.97
N LEU A 36 -9.67 11.59 -0.98
CA LEU A 36 -9.77 11.19 0.43
C LEU A 36 -11.01 11.81 1.06
N ARG A 37 -11.67 11.07 1.94
CA ARG A 37 -12.78 11.61 2.73
C ARG A 37 -12.25 12.06 4.08
N GLN A 38 -12.58 13.29 4.46
CA GLN A 38 -12.35 13.79 5.81
C GLN A 38 -13.50 13.32 6.70
N GLY A 39 -13.16 12.63 7.79
CA GLY A 39 -14.10 12.24 8.82
C GLY A 39 -13.85 12.98 10.13
N LYS A 40 -14.56 12.55 11.18
CA LYS A 40 -14.45 13.12 12.53
C LYS A 40 -13.02 13.08 13.12
N TYR A 41 -12.19 12.14 12.67
CA TYR A 41 -10.84 11.89 13.20
C TYR A 41 -9.72 12.20 12.20
N GLY A 42 -10.01 13.03 11.20
CA GLY A 42 -9.07 13.40 10.13
C GLY A 42 -9.34 12.64 8.83
N TYR A 43 -8.33 12.60 7.96
CA TYR A 43 -8.43 11.95 6.66
C TYR A 43 -8.24 10.44 6.79
N SER A 44 -9.11 9.69 6.12
CA SER A 44 -8.97 8.24 6.01
C SER A 44 -9.34 7.75 4.63
N ALA A 45 -8.84 6.58 4.28
CA ALA A 45 -9.19 5.91 3.05
C ALA A 45 -9.31 4.41 3.26
N SER A 46 -10.32 3.82 2.65
CA SER A 46 -10.28 2.39 2.32
C SER A 46 -9.34 2.21 1.13
N PRO A 47 -8.24 1.42 1.26
CA PRO A 47 -7.36 1.13 0.14
C PRO A 47 -8.14 0.56 -1.05
N ILE A 48 -7.77 0.97 -2.26
CA ILE A 48 -8.28 0.35 -3.50
C ILE A 48 -7.67 -1.05 -3.60
N MET A 49 -6.36 -1.13 -3.41
CA MET A 49 -5.54 -2.32 -3.57
C MET A 49 -4.34 -2.25 -2.63
N ILE A 50 -3.87 -3.41 -2.22
CA ILE A 50 -2.73 -3.54 -1.31
C ILE A 50 -1.77 -4.55 -1.94
N PHE A 51 -0.50 -4.19 -2.05
CA PHE A 51 0.53 -5.11 -2.50
C PHE A 51 1.49 -5.39 -1.36
N VAL A 52 1.73 -6.67 -1.09
CA VAL A 52 2.79 -7.14 -0.20
C VAL A 52 3.82 -7.83 -1.09
N ASP A 53 4.98 -7.21 -1.25
CA ASP A 53 5.96 -7.55 -2.30
C ASP A 53 5.32 -7.64 -3.70
N LYS A 54 5.33 -8.83 -4.33
CA LYS A 54 4.70 -9.08 -5.64
C LYS A 54 3.22 -9.50 -5.50
N GLN A 55 2.73 -9.81 -4.30
CA GLN A 55 1.39 -10.34 -4.10
C GLN A 55 0.36 -9.22 -3.97
N LYS A 56 -0.69 -9.32 -4.78
CA LYS A 56 -1.79 -8.36 -4.91
C LYS A 56 -3.00 -8.81 -4.07
N TYR A 57 -3.53 -7.91 -3.24
CA TYR A 57 -4.72 -8.15 -2.42
C TYR A 57 -5.77 -7.05 -2.57
N THR A 58 -7.02 -7.44 -2.81
CA THR A 58 -8.14 -6.52 -2.62
C THR A 58 -8.23 -6.13 -1.14
N ASN A 59 -8.92 -5.02 -0.86
CA ASN A 59 -9.16 -4.58 0.52
C ASN A 59 -9.80 -5.70 1.35
N GLU A 60 -10.86 -6.33 0.82
CA GLU A 60 -11.59 -7.42 1.48
C GLU A 60 -10.74 -8.69 1.59
N GLY A 61 -9.95 -9.02 0.56
CA GLY A 61 -9.08 -10.19 0.58
C GLY A 61 -8.04 -10.12 1.70
N LEU A 62 -7.36 -8.97 1.86
CA LEU A 62 -6.41 -8.79 2.95
C LEU A 62 -7.11 -8.64 4.31
N ALA A 63 -8.26 -7.95 4.34
CA ALA A 63 -9.05 -7.82 5.57
C ALA A 63 -9.42 -9.20 6.12
N ASN A 64 -9.92 -10.10 5.27
CA ASN A 64 -10.28 -11.47 5.65
C ASN A 64 -9.08 -12.25 6.17
N LEU A 65 -7.92 -12.13 5.51
CA LEU A 65 -6.67 -12.78 5.97
C LEU A 65 -6.23 -12.26 7.36
N LEU A 66 -6.48 -10.98 7.62
CA LEU A 66 -6.21 -10.33 8.90
C LEU A 66 -7.38 -10.46 9.90
N LYS A 67 -8.45 -11.20 9.57
CA LYS A 67 -9.66 -11.42 10.38
C LYS A 67 -10.44 -10.12 10.69
N PHE A 68 -10.53 -9.24 9.70
CA PHE A 68 -11.36 -8.03 9.69
C PHE A 68 -12.33 -8.08 8.49
N GLU A 69 -13.46 -7.39 8.57
CA GLU A 69 -14.37 -7.29 7.42
C GLU A 69 -13.83 -6.34 6.35
N LYS A 70 -13.29 -5.19 6.77
CA LYS A 70 -12.77 -4.16 5.86
C LYS A 70 -11.70 -3.31 6.53
N ILE A 71 -10.76 -2.82 5.73
CA ILE A 71 -9.64 -1.98 6.18
C ILE A 71 -9.88 -0.52 5.76
N ALA A 72 -9.71 0.39 6.73
CA ALA A 72 -9.48 1.81 6.49
C ALA A 72 -8.17 2.25 7.14
N ILE A 73 -7.42 3.09 6.45
CA ILE A 73 -6.14 3.63 6.89
C ILE A 73 -6.29 5.12 7.14
N ASN A 74 -5.85 5.57 8.32
CA ASN A 74 -5.73 6.99 8.63
C ASN A 74 -4.54 7.59 7.87
N ILE A 75 -4.81 8.65 7.11
CA ILE A 75 -3.82 9.32 6.27
C ILE A 75 -3.35 10.59 6.99
N PRO A 76 -2.04 10.75 7.26
CA PRO A 76 -1.48 11.97 7.84
C PRO A 76 -1.82 13.23 7.02
N ASP A 77 -2.02 14.35 7.70
CA ASP A 77 -2.48 15.60 7.05
C ASP A 77 -1.55 16.11 5.94
N HIS A 78 -0.24 15.98 6.12
CA HIS A 78 0.73 16.38 5.10
C HIS A 78 0.63 15.52 3.82
N PHE A 79 0.24 14.24 3.94
CA PHE A 79 -0.05 13.40 2.77
C PHE A 79 -1.41 13.71 2.17
N SER A 80 -2.44 13.89 3.01
CA SER A 80 -3.79 14.17 2.52
C SER A 80 -3.87 15.50 1.77
N ALA A 81 -3.17 16.54 2.23
CA ALA A 81 -3.05 17.82 1.54
C ALA A 81 -2.51 17.62 0.12
N ARG A 82 -1.42 16.85 -0.04
CA ARG A 82 -0.83 16.58 -1.36
C ARG A 82 -1.74 15.79 -2.28
N ILE A 83 -2.44 14.79 -1.75
CA ILE A 83 -3.39 13.97 -2.54
C ILE A 83 -4.56 14.83 -3.03
N ASN A 84 -5.13 15.66 -2.15
CA ASN A 84 -6.30 16.47 -2.48
C ASN A 84 -5.96 17.66 -3.40
N LEU A 85 -4.70 18.13 -3.40
CA LEU A 85 -4.22 19.21 -4.28
C LEU A 85 -4.13 18.78 -5.76
N ASP A 86 -3.78 17.52 -6.04
CA ASP A 86 -3.58 17.03 -7.41
C ASP A 86 -4.39 15.76 -7.69
N LYS A 87 -5.63 15.96 -8.11
CA LYS A 87 -6.59 14.90 -8.43
C LYS A 87 -6.31 14.18 -9.74
N THR A 88 -5.36 14.65 -10.53
CA THR A 88 -4.97 13.98 -11.80
C THR A 88 -4.05 12.79 -11.56
N LYS A 89 -3.43 12.73 -10.37
CA LYS A 89 -2.51 11.68 -9.99
C LYS A 89 -3.18 10.71 -9.03
N SER A 90 -2.80 9.44 -9.17
CA SER A 90 -3.15 8.41 -8.20
C SER A 90 -1.94 8.17 -7.29
N TYR A 91 -2.19 7.97 -6.00
CA TYR A 91 -1.15 7.86 -4.99
C TYR A 91 -1.17 6.52 -4.27
N CYS A 92 -0.03 6.12 -3.74
CA CYS A 92 0.10 5.03 -2.79
C CYS A 92 1.00 5.40 -1.61
N LEU A 93 0.75 4.78 -0.47
CA LEU A 93 1.71 4.77 0.63
C LEU A 93 2.68 3.62 0.38
N TYR A 94 3.97 3.93 0.33
CA TYR A 94 5.06 2.97 0.27
C TYR A 94 5.69 2.82 1.64
N VAL A 95 5.82 1.58 2.09
CA VAL A 95 6.54 1.23 3.32
C VAL A 95 7.59 0.19 2.97
N ASP A 96 8.84 0.51 3.29
CA ASP A 96 9.94 -0.45 3.26
C ASP A 96 9.92 -1.24 4.58
N LEU A 97 9.46 -2.48 4.52
CA LEU A 97 9.30 -3.35 5.69
C LEU A 97 10.64 -3.85 6.23
N THR A 98 11.73 -3.72 5.45
CA THR A 98 13.09 -4.07 5.86
C THR A 98 13.77 -2.96 6.66
N LYS A 99 13.33 -1.72 6.48
CA LYS A 99 13.85 -0.56 7.20
C LYS A 99 12.99 -0.25 8.40
N SER A 100 13.57 -0.25 9.58
CA SER A 100 12.92 0.24 10.79
C SER A 100 13.76 1.30 11.48
N THR A 101 13.08 2.26 12.10
CA THR A 101 13.66 3.36 12.85
C THR A 101 13.17 3.29 14.28
N LYS A 102 14.03 3.62 15.25
CA LYS A 102 13.64 3.71 16.67
C LYS A 102 13.46 5.17 17.07
N SER A 103 12.38 5.47 17.77
CA SER A 103 12.13 6.75 18.43
C SER A 103 11.52 6.50 19.80
N LYS A 104 12.12 7.05 20.86
CA LYS A 104 11.60 7.01 22.26
C LYS A 104 10.92 5.65 22.56
N ASP A 105 11.71 4.59 22.44
CA ASP A 105 11.32 3.20 22.74
C ASP A 105 10.29 2.54 21.79
N LYS A 106 9.99 3.16 20.65
CA LYS A 106 9.13 2.58 19.61
C LYS A 106 9.86 2.42 18.30
N GLU A 107 9.76 1.21 17.76
CA GLU A 107 10.22 0.89 16.41
C GLU A 107 9.09 1.18 15.41
N TYR A 108 9.41 1.83 14.30
CA TYR A 108 8.46 2.12 13.23
C TYR A 108 9.13 2.07 11.85
N ASN A 109 8.36 1.76 10.83
CA ASN A 109 8.83 1.78 9.45
C ASN A 109 8.59 3.18 8.85
N PRO A 110 9.57 3.77 8.14
CA PRO A 110 9.34 5.02 7.44
C PRO A 110 8.31 4.82 6.32
N VAL A 111 7.42 5.79 6.17
CA VAL A 111 6.33 5.78 5.19
C VAL A 111 6.54 6.91 4.20
N GLU A 112 6.46 6.61 2.91
CA GLU A 112 6.57 7.58 1.83
C GLU A 112 5.27 7.64 1.03
N LEU A 113 4.85 8.84 0.64
CA LEU A 113 3.77 9.01 -0.34
C LEU A 113 4.36 9.02 -1.75
N LYS A 114 3.98 8.05 -2.59
CA LYS A 114 4.43 7.94 -3.98
C LYS A 114 3.28 8.10 -4.95
N THR A 115 3.57 8.63 -6.13
CA THR A 115 2.66 8.61 -7.27
C THR A 115 2.69 7.24 -7.93
N MET A 116 1.53 6.67 -8.21
CA MET A 116 1.43 5.39 -8.91
C MET A 116 1.73 5.60 -10.39
N GLY A 117 2.69 4.84 -10.92
CA GLY A 117 2.93 4.75 -12.36
C GLY A 117 1.74 4.12 -13.08
N LYS A 118 1.61 4.37 -14.40
CA LYS A 118 0.50 3.86 -15.22
C LYS A 118 0.34 2.33 -15.11
N ASN A 119 1.44 1.58 -15.01
CA ASN A 119 1.41 0.12 -14.92
C ASN A 119 0.86 -0.36 -13.57
N LEU A 120 1.30 0.24 -12.46
CA LEU A 120 0.79 -0.09 -11.13
C LEU A 120 -0.70 0.29 -11.00
N LEU A 121 -1.09 1.42 -11.59
CA LEU A 121 -2.49 1.84 -11.64
C LEU A 121 -3.35 0.83 -12.43
N LYS A 122 -2.89 0.39 -13.61
CA LYS A 122 -3.55 -0.68 -14.38
C LYS A 122 -3.65 -1.97 -13.57
N ALA A 123 -2.56 -2.40 -12.92
CA ALA A 123 -2.55 -3.59 -12.08
C ALA A 123 -3.51 -3.48 -10.90
N ALA A 124 -3.67 -2.29 -10.31
CA ALA A 124 -4.61 -2.04 -9.22
C ALA A 124 -6.08 -2.05 -9.68
N ILE A 125 -6.36 -1.67 -10.93
CA ILE A 125 -7.73 -1.60 -11.47
C ILE A 125 -8.17 -2.93 -12.08
N LYS A 126 -7.25 -3.75 -12.61
CA LYS A 126 -7.58 -5.08 -13.16
C LYS A 126 -8.27 -5.94 -12.09
N PRO A 127 -9.33 -6.71 -12.44
CA PRO A 127 -9.87 -7.76 -11.58
C PRO A 127 -8.77 -8.72 -11.12
N VAL A 128 -8.99 -9.41 -10.00
CA VAL A 128 -8.08 -10.47 -9.53
C VAL A 128 -8.31 -11.71 -10.39
N GLU A 129 -7.80 -11.67 -11.62
CA GLU A 129 -7.42 -12.86 -12.35
C GLU A 129 -5.90 -12.92 -12.39
N GLU A 130 -5.37 -14.13 -12.32
CA GLU A 130 -3.95 -14.48 -12.17
C GLU A 130 -3.10 -13.60 -13.08
N ILE A 131 -2.25 -12.77 -12.47
CA ILE A 131 -1.21 -12.08 -13.21
C ILE A 131 -0.13 -13.12 -13.42
N ASP A 132 -0.05 -13.68 -14.62
CA ASP A 132 1.17 -14.32 -15.09
C ASP A 132 2.20 -13.19 -15.23
N ILE A 133 3.07 -13.08 -14.23
CA ILE A 133 4.23 -12.19 -14.33
C ILE A 133 5.26 -13.06 -15.03
N GLU A 134 5.18 -13.15 -16.36
CA GLU A 134 6.37 -13.49 -17.14
C GLU A 134 7.43 -12.48 -16.71
N ASP A 135 8.45 -12.96 -15.99
CA ASP A 135 9.63 -12.20 -15.60
C ASP A 135 10.33 -11.81 -16.91
N GLU A 136 9.91 -10.70 -17.53
CA GLU A 136 10.77 -9.95 -18.45
C GLU A 136 11.86 -9.29 -17.58
N ALA A 137 12.82 -10.11 -17.16
CA ALA A 137 14.18 -9.62 -17.02
C ALA A 137 14.64 -9.31 -18.44
N GLU A 138 14.65 -8.04 -18.83
CA GLU A 138 15.47 -7.61 -19.96
C GLU A 138 16.91 -8.06 -19.64
N GLU A 139 17.40 -9.04 -20.40
CA GLU A 139 18.84 -9.29 -20.51
C GLU A 139 19.47 -7.99 -21.03
N ILE A 140 20.16 -7.28 -20.15
CA ILE A 140 21.12 -6.27 -20.58
C ILE A 140 22.25 -7.02 -21.29
N ASP A 141 22.24 -6.96 -22.62
CA ASP A 141 23.36 -7.36 -23.45
C ASP A 141 24.53 -6.42 -23.13
N VAL A 142 25.43 -6.87 -22.26
CA VAL A 142 26.66 -6.13 -21.95
C VAL A 142 27.65 -6.51 -23.04
N ASP A 143 27.76 -5.64 -24.04
CA ASP A 143 28.81 -5.70 -25.06
C ASP A 143 30.19 -5.76 -24.38
N PRO A 144 30.94 -6.87 -24.50
CA PRO A 144 32.25 -7.00 -23.87
C PRO A 144 33.34 -6.15 -24.56
N ASP A 145 33.04 -5.50 -25.69
CA ASP A 145 34.00 -4.66 -26.44
C ASP A 145 33.87 -3.15 -26.18
N ALA A 146 33.08 -2.75 -25.19
CA ALA A 146 33.13 -1.38 -24.64
C ALA A 146 34.35 -1.21 -23.72
N LEU A 147 35.53 -1.15 -24.34
CA LEU A 147 36.83 -0.69 -23.80
C LEU A 147 36.76 0.70 -23.16
#